data_AF-A0A847CP15-F1
#
_entry.id   AF-A0A847CP15-F1
#
_cell.length_a   1.000
_cell.length_b   1.000
_cell.length_c   1.000
_cell.angle_alpha   90.00
_cell.angle_beta   90.00
_cell.angle_gamma   90.00
#
_symmetry.space_group_name_H-M   'P 1'
#
loop_
_entity.id
_entity.type
_entity.pdbx_description
1 polymer ?
#
loop_
_entity_poly.entity_id
_entity_poly.type
_entity_poly.pdbx_seq_one_letter_code
_entity_poly.pdbx_strand_id
1 'polypeptide(L)'
;APMFHASFRHVGAPRRELGIATVFNFLGPLTNPARPAASAVGCADARMAPLMAGVLAGQGVDAWVFRGDDGLDEITTTTTSTLWLSGGAETSQHVLDPRDVGIGYSPLEALKGGDAAYNAGVVHQLLAGEQSAVRDAVVMNAGAALAAFAQGPGAVVEQWQAGIKQAEESLDSGAAASVLDRWVNVSNNV
;
A
#
# COMPACT_ATOMS: atom_id res chain seq x y z
N ALA A 1 -0.85 -14.68 6.56
CA ALA A 1 0.40 -15.36 6.17
C ALA A 1 0.58 -16.78 6.78
N PRO A 2 0.48 -17.02 8.11
CA PRO A 2 0.80 -18.34 8.69
C PRO A 2 -0.04 -19.51 8.17
N MET A 3 -1.32 -19.28 7.83
CA MET A 3 -2.20 -20.30 7.26
C MET A 3 -1.79 -20.75 5.85
N PHE A 4 -1.26 -19.84 5.02
CA PHE A 4 -0.95 -20.11 3.62
C PHE A 4 0.51 -20.48 3.36
N HIS A 5 1.41 -20.13 4.29
CA HIS A 5 2.84 -20.46 4.20
C HIS A 5 3.29 -21.32 5.39
N ALA A 6 2.64 -22.46 5.61
CA ALA A 6 2.90 -23.31 6.78
C ALA A 6 4.38 -23.72 6.92
N SER A 7 5.08 -23.95 5.80
CA SER A 7 6.51 -24.31 5.79
C SER A 7 7.43 -23.16 6.21
N PHE A 8 6.98 -21.90 6.20
CA PHE A 8 7.77 -20.77 6.71
C PHE A 8 8.03 -20.86 8.22
N ARG A 9 7.33 -21.74 8.95
CA ARG A 9 7.64 -22.03 10.37
C ARG A 9 9.10 -22.47 10.56
N HIS A 10 9.70 -23.15 9.57
CA HIS A 10 11.07 -23.66 9.64
C HIS A 10 12.12 -22.54 9.58
N VAL A 11 11.79 -21.39 9.00
CA VAL A 11 12.66 -20.20 9.00
C VAL A 11 12.34 -19.24 10.14
N GLY A 12 11.24 -19.44 10.87
CA GLY A 12 10.78 -18.54 11.93
C GLY A 12 11.74 -18.46 13.12
N ALA A 13 12.24 -19.59 13.62
CA ALA A 13 13.19 -19.60 14.75
C ALA A 13 14.56 -18.98 14.38
N PRO A 14 15.22 -19.39 13.28
CA PRO A 14 16.47 -18.75 12.85
C PRO A 14 16.35 -17.24 12.64
N ARG A 15 15.22 -16.76 12.07
CA ARG A 15 14.99 -15.32 11.89
C ARG A 15 14.89 -14.56 13.20
N ARG A 16 14.23 -15.14 14.22
CA ARG A 16 14.15 -14.52 15.55
C ARG A 16 15.49 -14.49 16.25
N GLU A 17 16.29 -15.54 16.12
CA GLU A 17 17.63 -15.62 16.71
C GLU A 17 18.60 -14.61 16.08
N LEU A 18 18.52 -14.38 14.77
CA LEU A 18 19.34 -13.37 14.09
C LEU A 18 18.98 -11.94 14.52
N GLY A 19 17.70 -11.65 14.78
CA GLY A 19 17.26 -10.33 15.26
C GLY A 19 17.47 -9.15 14.29
N ILE A 20 17.91 -9.42 13.05
CA ILE A 20 18.20 -8.41 12.03
C ILE A 20 17.35 -8.62 10.78
N ALA A 21 17.17 -7.55 9.99
CA ALA A 21 16.51 -7.63 8.69
C ALA A 21 17.33 -8.47 7.69
N THR A 22 16.66 -9.31 6.92
CA THR A 22 17.25 -10.16 5.89
C THR A 22 16.38 -10.15 4.63
N VAL A 23 16.78 -10.86 3.57
CA VAL A 23 15.95 -11.00 2.36
C VAL A 23 14.53 -11.54 2.67
N PHE A 24 14.35 -12.30 3.75
CA PHE A 24 13.05 -12.81 4.17
C PHE A 24 12.06 -11.73 4.61
N ASN A 25 12.51 -10.50 4.86
CA ASN A 25 11.62 -9.37 5.15
C ASN A 25 10.86 -8.89 3.90
N PHE A 26 11.39 -9.15 2.71
CA PHE A 26 10.81 -8.69 1.43
C PHE A 26 9.95 -9.76 0.74
N LEU A 27 9.96 -11.01 1.23
CA LEU A 27 9.23 -12.10 0.59
C LEU A 27 7.71 -12.02 0.79
N GLY A 28 7.23 -11.31 1.81
CA GLY A 28 5.79 -11.22 2.12
C GLY A 28 4.97 -10.74 0.91
N PRO A 29 5.25 -9.54 0.38
CA PRO A 29 4.56 -9.02 -0.81
C PRO A 29 4.76 -9.88 -2.07
N LEU A 30 5.90 -10.56 -2.20
CA LEU A 30 6.28 -11.35 -3.38
C LEU A 30 5.69 -12.77 -3.41
N THR A 31 4.98 -13.18 -2.36
CA THR A 31 4.51 -14.56 -2.20
C THR A 31 3.01 -14.67 -1.94
N ASN A 32 2.23 -13.65 -2.28
CA ASN A 32 0.77 -13.69 -2.12
C ASN A 32 0.17 -14.95 -2.82
N PRO A 33 -0.45 -15.88 -2.06
CA PRO A 33 -0.93 -17.14 -2.60
C PRO A 33 -2.05 -16.98 -3.63
N ALA A 34 -2.75 -15.84 -3.62
CA ALA A 34 -3.80 -15.52 -4.58
C ALA A 34 -3.26 -15.08 -5.96
N ARG A 35 -1.96 -14.78 -6.07
CA ARG A 35 -1.30 -14.35 -7.32
C ARG A 35 -2.07 -13.25 -8.06
N PRO A 36 -2.23 -12.06 -7.45
CA PRO A 36 -2.98 -10.97 -8.06
C PRO A 36 -2.29 -10.48 -9.34
N ALA A 37 -3.08 -10.04 -10.32
CA ALA A 37 -2.56 -9.48 -11.57
C ALA A 37 -1.93 -8.09 -11.40
N ALA A 38 -2.31 -7.36 -10.34
CA ALA A 38 -1.77 -6.05 -10.02
C ALA A 38 -1.50 -5.91 -8.52
N SER A 39 -0.56 -5.03 -8.15
CA SER A 39 -0.20 -4.82 -6.75
C SER A 39 0.32 -3.41 -6.46
N ALA A 40 -0.04 -2.87 -5.30
CA ALA A 40 0.58 -1.70 -4.70
C ALA A 40 1.36 -2.17 -3.46
N VAL A 41 2.67 -1.94 -3.43
CA VAL A 41 3.57 -2.54 -2.45
C VAL A 41 4.50 -1.51 -1.84
N GLY A 42 4.44 -1.40 -0.52
CA GLY A 42 5.41 -0.69 0.29
C GLY A 42 6.75 -1.40 0.42
N CYS A 43 7.85 -0.65 0.39
CA CYS A 43 9.17 -1.16 0.76
C CYS A 43 10.00 -0.13 1.53
N ALA A 44 10.23 -0.38 2.83
CA ALA A 44 11.00 0.50 3.70
C ALA A 44 12.50 0.62 3.31
N ASP A 45 13.08 -0.36 2.63
CA ASP A 45 14.49 -0.31 2.14
C ASP A 45 14.54 0.17 0.68
N ALA A 46 15.09 1.37 0.48
CA ALA A 46 15.20 1.99 -0.85
C ALA A 46 16.00 1.17 -1.87
N ARG A 47 16.92 0.30 -1.42
CA ARG A 47 17.72 -0.57 -2.32
C ARG A 47 16.92 -1.78 -2.77
N MET A 48 15.96 -2.21 -1.96
CA MET A 48 15.15 -3.41 -2.24
C MET A 48 13.91 -3.09 -3.06
N ALA A 49 13.37 -1.87 -2.97
CA ALA A 49 12.19 -1.43 -3.71
C ALA A 49 12.30 -1.68 -5.24
N PRO A 50 13.38 -1.26 -5.95
CA PRO A 50 13.50 -1.54 -7.38
C PRO A 50 13.66 -3.05 -7.69
N LEU A 51 14.31 -3.82 -6.81
CA LEU A 51 14.43 -5.27 -6.97
C LEU A 51 13.08 -5.97 -6.82
N MET A 52 12.25 -5.53 -5.88
CA MET A 52 10.90 -6.03 -5.69
C MET A 52 10.02 -5.73 -6.90
N ALA A 53 10.11 -4.53 -7.46
CA ALA A 53 9.41 -4.17 -8.69
C ALA A 53 9.78 -5.10 -9.85
N GLY A 54 11.08 -5.36 -10.04
CA GLY A 54 11.57 -6.29 -11.06
C GLY A 54 11.09 -7.74 -10.86
N VAL A 55 11.05 -8.24 -9.61
CA VAL A 55 10.53 -9.58 -9.31
C VAL A 55 9.03 -9.68 -9.63
N LEU A 56 8.23 -8.70 -9.21
CA LEU A 56 6.79 -8.69 -9.47
C LEU A 56 6.50 -8.64 -10.98
N ALA A 57 7.23 -7.82 -11.74
CA ALA A 57 7.13 -7.83 -13.21
C ALA A 57 7.53 -9.17 -13.82
N GLY A 58 8.60 -9.80 -13.33
CA GLY A 58 9.00 -11.14 -13.76
C GLY A 58 7.93 -12.22 -13.46
N GLN A 59 7.05 -11.97 -12.51
CA GLN A 59 5.88 -12.81 -12.21
C GLN A 59 4.65 -12.45 -13.06
N GLY A 60 4.73 -11.43 -13.91
CA GLY A 60 3.61 -10.91 -14.71
C GLY A 60 2.62 -10.08 -13.90
N VAL A 61 3.07 -9.44 -12.81
CA VAL A 61 2.26 -8.57 -11.95
C VAL A 61 2.53 -7.10 -12.27
N ASP A 62 1.47 -6.35 -12.55
CA ASP A 62 1.54 -4.89 -12.71
C ASP A 62 1.66 -4.23 -11.33
N ALA A 63 2.90 -3.92 -10.95
CA ALA A 63 3.24 -3.49 -9.60
C ALA A 63 3.66 -2.03 -9.50
N TRP A 64 3.03 -1.32 -8.57
CA TRP A 64 3.47 -0.03 -8.05
C TRP A 64 4.22 -0.28 -6.75
N VAL A 65 5.55 -0.26 -6.79
CA VAL A 65 6.37 -0.39 -5.57
C VAL A 65 6.79 0.99 -5.11
N PHE A 66 6.54 1.35 -3.86
CA PHE A 66 6.80 2.70 -3.37
C PHE A 66 7.43 2.73 -1.98
N ARG A 67 8.00 3.89 -1.66
CA ARG A 67 8.56 4.23 -0.36
C ARG A 67 8.42 5.73 -0.13
N GLY A 68 7.93 6.15 1.02
CA GLY A 68 7.99 7.54 1.45
C GLY A 68 9.44 8.00 1.64
N ASP A 69 9.77 9.22 1.27
CA ASP A 69 11.13 9.75 1.46
C ASP A 69 11.43 10.04 2.96
N ASP A 70 10.39 9.99 3.81
CA ASP A 70 10.45 9.91 5.27
C ASP A 70 10.78 8.51 5.81
N GLY A 71 10.85 7.50 4.94
CA GLY A 71 11.21 6.13 5.24
C GLY A 71 10.06 5.17 5.50
N LEU A 72 8.81 5.65 5.39
CA LEU A 72 7.62 4.81 5.45
C LEU A 72 7.54 3.87 4.25
N ASP A 73 6.95 2.70 4.44
CA ASP A 73 6.57 1.78 3.37
C ASP A 73 5.16 2.11 2.81
N GLU A 74 4.75 3.36 2.91
CA GLU A 74 3.54 3.91 2.33
C GLU A 74 3.85 5.11 1.43
N ILE A 75 2.91 5.47 0.54
CA ILE A 75 2.89 6.82 -0.03
C ILE A 75 2.51 7.78 1.10
N THR A 76 3.44 8.66 1.46
CA THR A 76 3.33 9.53 2.64
C THR A 76 2.73 10.89 2.32
N THR A 77 2.07 11.51 3.30
CA THR A 77 1.67 12.92 3.26
C THR A 77 2.72 13.85 3.88
N THR A 78 3.80 13.34 4.46
CA THR A 78 4.76 14.19 5.19
C THR A 78 5.80 14.85 4.28
N THR A 79 6.04 14.24 3.13
CA THR A 79 7.03 14.63 2.12
C THR A 79 6.70 13.91 0.80
N THR A 80 7.64 13.87 -0.14
CA THR A 80 7.51 13.10 -1.38
C THR A 80 7.63 11.60 -1.14
N SER A 81 7.17 10.80 -2.11
CA SER A 81 7.41 9.36 -2.15
C SER A 81 8.08 8.97 -3.45
N THR A 82 9.00 8.01 -3.40
CA THR A 82 9.60 7.42 -4.60
C THR A 82 8.80 6.20 -5.03
N LEU A 83 8.44 6.13 -6.30
CA LEU A 83 7.73 5.03 -6.95
C LEU A 83 8.63 4.35 -7.97
N TRP A 84 8.62 3.02 -7.98
CA TRP A 84 9.27 2.17 -8.96
C TRP A 84 8.23 1.38 -9.75
N LEU A 85 8.25 1.56 -11.07
CA LEU A 85 7.40 0.85 -12.01
C LEU A 85 8.27 0.03 -12.96
N SER A 86 7.98 -1.26 -13.08
CA SER A 86 8.71 -2.09 -14.03
C SER A 86 8.17 -1.90 -15.45
N GLY A 87 9.07 -1.62 -16.39
CA GLY A 87 8.81 -1.52 -17.82
C GLY A 87 9.64 -2.54 -18.58
N GLY A 88 9.11 -3.75 -18.78
CA GLY A 88 9.86 -4.83 -19.43
C GLY A 88 11.09 -5.25 -18.61
N ALA A 89 12.29 -5.07 -19.16
CA ALA A 89 13.56 -5.47 -18.52
C ALA A 89 14.14 -4.43 -17.54
N GLU A 90 13.61 -3.20 -17.52
CA GLU A 90 14.13 -2.10 -16.71
C GLU A 90 13.05 -1.54 -15.77
N THR A 91 13.47 -1.02 -14.62
CA THR A 91 12.58 -0.35 -13.66
C THR A 91 12.73 1.16 -13.82
N SER A 92 11.62 1.83 -14.12
CA SER A 92 11.54 3.29 -14.12
C SER A 92 11.25 3.82 -12.72
N GLN A 93 11.83 4.98 -12.39
CA GLN A 93 11.64 5.65 -11.11
C GLN A 93 10.89 6.96 -11.31
N HIS A 94 9.91 7.21 -10.44
CA HIS A 94 9.07 8.40 -10.43
C HIS A 94 9.02 8.98 -9.01
N VAL A 95 8.76 10.28 -8.90
CA VAL A 95 8.50 10.95 -7.62
C VAL A 95 7.02 11.29 -7.57
N LEU A 96 6.37 10.95 -6.46
CA LEU A 96 5.00 11.31 -6.14
C LEU A 96 5.03 12.40 -5.08
N ASP A 97 4.58 13.60 -5.43
CA ASP A 97 4.34 14.68 -4.47
C ASP A 97 2.84 14.74 -4.16
N PRO A 98 2.41 14.59 -2.90
CA PRO A 98 1.01 14.80 -2.50
C PRO A 98 0.38 16.08 -3.06
N ARG A 99 1.18 17.14 -3.24
CA ARG A 99 0.70 18.43 -3.74
C ARG A 99 0.31 18.39 -5.21
N ASP A 100 0.86 17.47 -6.00
CA ASP A 100 0.48 17.29 -7.41
C ASP A 100 -0.96 16.78 -7.55
N VAL A 101 -1.51 16.19 -6.50
CA VAL A 101 -2.90 15.71 -6.42
C VAL A 101 -3.76 16.55 -5.48
N GLY A 102 -3.28 17.74 -5.09
CA GLY A 102 -4.02 18.70 -4.26
C GLY A 102 -4.00 18.44 -2.76
N ILE A 103 -3.19 17.48 -2.28
CA ILE A 103 -3.04 17.14 -0.86
C ILE A 103 -1.84 17.89 -0.27
N GLY A 104 -2.07 18.64 0.80
CA GLY A 104 -1.02 19.36 1.51
C GLY A 104 -0.14 18.44 2.37
N TYR A 105 1.05 18.92 2.73
CA TYR A 105 1.88 18.18 3.68
C TYR A 105 1.27 18.18 5.08
N SER A 106 1.37 17.03 5.75
CA SER A 106 0.91 16.82 7.12
C SER A 106 2.08 16.38 8.02
N PRO A 107 2.11 16.78 9.30
CA PRO A 107 3.13 16.29 10.23
C PRO A 107 2.98 14.78 10.45
N LEU A 108 4.09 14.08 10.67
CA LEU A 108 4.09 12.63 10.91
C LEU A 108 3.21 12.23 12.11
N GLU A 109 3.13 13.10 13.11
CA GLU A 109 2.29 12.92 14.30
C GLU A 109 0.79 12.81 13.96
N ALA A 110 0.34 13.40 12.85
CA ALA A 110 -1.05 13.30 12.39
C ALA A 110 -1.39 11.92 11.79
N LEU A 111 -0.38 11.10 11.49
CA LEU A 111 -0.52 9.72 10.99
C LEU A 111 -0.26 8.67 12.07
N LYS A 112 0.01 9.11 13.31
CA LYS A 112 0.45 8.21 14.37
C LYS A 112 -0.70 7.30 14.84
N GLY A 113 -0.51 6.00 14.65
CA GLY A 113 -1.37 4.98 15.23
C GLY A 113 -1.22 4.81 16.74
N GLY A 114 -2.16 4.07 17.32
CA GLY A 114 -2.20 3.70 18.73
C GLY A 114 -2.34 2.20 18.92
N ASP A 115 -3.04 1.80 19.99
CA ASP A 115 -3.41 0.39 20.19
C ASP A 115 -4.50 -0.06 19.19
N ALA A 116 -4.86 -1.34 19.25
CA ALA A 116 -5.83 -1.92 18.33
C ALA A 116 -7.22 -1.25 18.40
N ALA A 117 -7.66 -0.84 19.59
CA ALA A 117 -8.97 -0.20 19.77
C ALA A 117 -8.98 1.22 19.19
N TYR A 118 -7.89 1.96 19.42
CA TYR A 118 -7.68 3.27 18.82
C TYR A 118 -7.66 3.19 17.29
N ASN A 119 -6.84 2.29 16.72
CA ASN A 119 -6.72 2.14 15.26
C ASN A 119 -8.05 1.70 14.62
N ALA A 120 -8.83 0.84 15.28
CA ALA A 120 -10.17 0.51 14.82
C ALA A 120 -11.11 1.73 14.81
N GLY A 121 -11.04 2.57 15.86
CA GLY A 121 -11.78 3.83 15.91
C GLY A 121 -11.43 4.77 14.75
N VAL A 122 -10.14 4.91 14.44
CA VAL A 122 -9.65 5.70 13.29
C VAL A 122 -10.20 5.17 11.97
N VAL A 123 -10.24 3.84 11.77
CA VAL A 123 -10.84 3.24 10.57
C VAL A 123 -12.34 3.56 10.48
N HIS A 124 -13.09 3.47 11.57
CA HIS A 124 -14.52 3.81 11.56
C HIS A 124 -14.78 5.29 11.28
N GLN A 125 -13.96 6.18 11.84
CA GLN A 125 -14.00 7.63 11.58
C GLN A 125 -13.74 7.94 10.09
N LEU A 126 -12.68 7.36 9.53
CA LEU A 126 -12.36 7.45 8.11
C LEU A 126 -13.53 7.00 7.22
N LEU A 127 -14.09 5.82 7.51
CA LEU A 127 -15.19 5.25 6.74
C LEU A 127 -16.52 6.00 6.92
N ALA A 128 -16.66 6.78 8.00
CA ALA A 128 -17.77 7.71 8.21
C ALA A 128 -17.57 9.05 7.46
N GLY A 129 -16.48 9.21 6.71
CA GLY A 129 -16.20 10.38 5.89
C GLY A 129 -15.43 11.49 6.60
N GLU A 130 -14.83 11.22 7.76
CA GLU A 130 -14.03 12.22 8.48
C GLU A 130 -12.87 12.73 7.63
N GLN A 131 -12.78 14.06 7.48
CA GLN A 131 -11.70 14.74 6.78
C GLN A 131 -10.48 14.85 7.71
N SER A 132 -9.35 14.25 7.33
CA SER A 132 -8.16 14.17 8.17
C SER A 132 -6.92 13.81 7.34
N ALA A 133 -5.73 13.99 7.92
CA ALA A 133 -4.48 13.53 7.31
C ALA A 133 -4.47 12.00 7.08
N VAL A 134 -5.19 11.24 7.92
CA VAL A 134 -5.38 9.79 7.72
C VAL A 134 -6.17 9.53 6.45
N ARG A 135 -7.26 10.29 6.21
CA ARG A 135 -8.04 10.19 4.96
C ARG A 135 -7.15 10.44 3.75
N ASP A 136 -6.37 11.52 3.79
CA ASP A 136 -5.45 11.88 2.72
C ASP A 136 -4.44 10.75 2.44
N ALA A 137 -3.81 10.20 3.48
CA ALA A 137 -2.90 9.07 3.35
C ALA A 137 -3.59 7.81 2.77
N VAL A 138 -4.82 7.51 3.22
CA VAL A 138 -5.56 6.34 2.70
C VAL A 138 -5.91 6.51 1.23
N VAL A 139 -6.46 7.64 0.81
CA VAL A 139 -6.88 7.82 -0.59
C VAL A 139 -5.69 7.82 -1.54
N MET A 140 -4.54 8.33 -1.12
CA MET A 140 -3.29 8.25 -1.89
C MET A 140 -2.82 6.81 -2.12
N ASN A 141 -2.77 5.99 -1.05
CA ASN A 141 -2.33 4.59 -1.16
C ASN A 141 -3.36 3.73 -1.91
N ALA A 142 -4.66 3.92 -1.65
CA ALA A 142 -5.73 3.27 -2.40
C ALA A 142 -5.70 3.68 -3.88
N GLY A 143 -5.41 4.95 -4.16
CA GLY A 143 -5.26 5.46 -5.52
C GLY A 143 -4.13 4.80 -6.28
N ALA A 144 -2.99 4.53 -5.64
CA ALA A 144 -1.91 3.77 -6.27
C ALA A 144 -2.30 2.31 -6.56
N ALA A 145 -3.05 1.66 -5.65
CA ALA A 145 -3.57 0.32 -5.90
C ALA A 145 -4.56 0.28 -7.08
N LEU A 146 -5.42 1.28 -7.19
CA LEU A 146 -6.38 1.44 -8.29
C LEU A 146 -5.67 1.77 -9.61
N ALA A 147 -4.63 2.61 -9.59
CA ALA A 147 -3.82 2.91 -10.76
C ALA A 147 -3.08 1.66 -11.28
N ALA A 148 -2.46 0.89 -10.38
CA ALA A 148 -1.81 -0.38 -10.71
C ALA A 148 -2.79 -1.37 -11.35
N PHE A 149 -4.01 -1.46 -10.83
CA PHE A 149 -5.05 -2.34 -11.37
C PHE A 149 -5.60 -1.88 -12.73
N ALA A 150 -5.85 -0.57 -12.88
CA ALA A 150 -6.47 -0.03 -14.09
C ALA A 150 -5.54 -0.03 -15.30
N GLN A 151 -4.22 0.10 -15.09
CA GLN A 151 -3.21 0.17 -16.16
C GLN A 151 -3.56 1.21 -17.22
N GLY A 152 -4.05 2.37 -16.76
CA GLY A 152 -4.50 3.45 -17.63
C GLY A 152 -3.36 4.02 -18.47
N PRO A 153 -3.65 4.56 -19.67
CA PRO A 153 -2.67 5.34 -20.40
C PRO A 153 -2.38 6.67 -19.67
N GLY A 154 -1.30 7.34 -20.04
CA GLY A 154 -0.98 8.69 -19.56
C GLY A 154 0.15 8.73 -18.53
N ALA A 155 0.42 9.92 -18.02
CA ALA A 155 1.48 10.12 -17.04
C ALA A 155 1.13 9.46 -15.70
N VAL A 156 2.15 9.04 -14.95
CA VAL A 156 1.99 8.37 -13.64
C VAL A 156 1.10 9.18 -12.69
N VAL A 157 1.32 10.50 -12.61
CA VAL A 157 0.53 11.38 -11.74
C VAL A 157 -0.94 11.43 -12.16
N GLU A 158 -1.25 11.42 -13.45
CA GLU A 158 -2.63 11.42 -13.96
C GLU A 158 -3.36 10.11 -13.60
N GLN A 159 -2.67 8.97 -13.74
CA GLN A 159 -3.20 7.66 -13.35
C GLN A 159 -3.43 7.59 -11.84
N TRP A 160 -2.49 8.11 -11.05
CA TRP A 160 -2.60 8.16 -9.60
C TRP A 160 -3.77 9.04 -9.16
N GLN A 161 -3.91 10.24 -9.73
CA GLN A 161 -5.01 11.16 -9.46
C GLN A 161 -6.38 10.54 -9.81
N ALA A 162 -6.47 9.81 -10.93
CA ALA A 162 -7.69 9.10 -11.31
C ALA A 162 -8.04 7.99 -10.29
N GLY A 163 -7.04 7.28 -9.76
CA GLY A 163 -7.21 6.32 -8.67
C GLY A 163 -7.64 6.97 -7.35
N ILE A 164 -7.04 8.10 -6.98
CA ILE A 164 -7.42 8.86 -5.76
C ILE A 164 -8.88 9.26 -5.83
N LYS A 165 -9.32 9.82 -6.97
CA LYS A 165 -10.73 10.22 -7.15
C LYS A 165 -11.69 9.05 -6.96
N GLN A 166 -11.35 7.86 -7.48
CA GLN A 166 -12.15 6.65 -7.25
C GLN A 166 -12.15 6.22 -5.77
N ALA A 167 -11.03 6.36 -5.07
CA ALA A 167 -10.95 6.07 -3.64
C ALA A 167 -11.79 7.04 -2.80
N GLU A 168 -11.76 8.33 -3.12
CA GLU A 168 -12.61 9.37 -2.51
C GLU A 168 -14.10 9.08 -2.74
N GLU A 169 -14.49 8.79 -3.99
CA GLU A 169 -15.88 8.39 -4.32
C GLU A 169 -16.33 7.17 -3.52
N SER A 170 -15.45 6.18 -3.31
CA SER A 170 -15.73 4.98 -2.51
C SER A 170 -15.96 5.29 -1.03
N LEU A 171 -15.20 6.22 -0.46
CA LEU A 171 -15.40 6.71 0.91
C LEU A 171 -16.69 7.53 1.03
N ASP A 172 -16.87 8.52 0.16
CA ASP A 172 -17.94 9.51 0.27
C ASP A 172 -19.32 8.95 -0.06
N SER A 173 -19.39 7.92 -0.91
CA SER A 173 -20.63 7.19 -1.18
C SER A 173 -21.03 6.19 -0.08
N GLY A 174 -20.14 5.94 0.90
CA GLY A 174 -20.32 4.90 1.92
C GLY A 174 -20.11 3.47 1.40
N ALA A 175 -19.62 3.30 0.17
CA ALA A 175 -19.35 1.99 -0.41
C ALA A 175 -18.25 1.24 0.36
N ALA A 176 -17.19 1.94 0.77
CA ALA A 176 -16.12 1.38 1.59
C ALA A 176 -16.64 0.87 2.95
N ALA A 177 -17.47 1.66 3.63
CA ALA A 177 -18.11 1.27 4.90
C ALA A 177 -18.99 0.01 4.72
N SER A 178 -19.79 -0.02 3.65
CA SER A 178 -20.66 -1.15 3.33
C SER A 178 -19.88 -2.44 3.02
N VAL A 179 -18.66 -2.34 2.48
CA VAL A 179 -17.77 -3.50 2.29
C VAL A 179 -17.29 -4.04 3.63
N LEU A 180 -16.88 -3.17 4.57
CA LEU A 180 -16.46 -3.59 5.90
C LEU A 180 -17.61 -4.32 6.64
N ASP A 181 -18.81 -3.76 6.63
CA ASP A 181 -19.98 -4.38 7.28
C ASP A 181 -20.28 -5.77 6.71
N ARG A 182 -20.25 -5.90 5.37
CA ARG A 182 -20.42 -7.19 4.71
C ARG A 182 -19.30 -8.16 5.05
N TRP A 183 -18.07 -7.69 5.15
CA TRP A 183 -16.93 -8.54 5.50
C TRP A 183 -17.05 -9.09 6.92
N VAL A 184 -17.42 -8.25 7.89
CA VAL A 184 -17.70 -8.66 9.28
C VAL A 184 -18.85 -9.66 9.35
N ASN A 185 -19.93 -9.42 8.62
CA ASN A 185 -21.06 -10.33 8.57
C ASN A 185 -20.67 -11.69 7.99
N VAL A 186 -19.87 -11.72 6.91
CA VAL A 186 -19.41 -12.99 6.35
C VAL A 186 -18.50 -13.71 7.34
N SER A 187 -17.50 -13.05 7.93
CA SER A 187 -16.52 -13.72 8.81
C SER A 187 -17.09 -14.26 10.11
N ASN A 188 -18.14 -13.64 10.65
CA ASN A 188 -18.83 -14.13 11.86
C ASN A 188 -19.82 -15.27 11.58
N ASN A 189 -20.16 -15.51 10.31
CA ASN A 189 -21.08 -16.55 9.87
C ASN A 189 -20.35 -17.77 9.24
N VAL A 190 -19.01 -17.83 9.33
CA VAL A 190 -18.20 -19.00 8.93
C VAL A 190 -17.87 -19.87 10.12
#